data_AF-A0A6V7PAC3-F1
#
_entry.id   AF-A0A6V7PAC3-F1
#
_cell.length_a   1.000
_cell.length_b   1.000
_cell.length_c   1.000
_cell.angle_alpha   90.00
_cell.angle_beta   90.00
_cell.angle_gamma   90.00
#
_symmetry.space_group_name_H-M   'P 1'
#
loop_
_entity.id
_entity.type
_entity.pdbx_description
1 polymer ?
#
loop_
_entity_poly.entity_id
_entity_poly.type
_entity_poly.pdbx_seq_one_letter_code
_entity_poly.pdbx_strand_id
1 'polypeptide(L)'
;MARFVSSSRRLLRLKTLTLTPPPPRPSSSSSSSSSSRSYISEMRRSAFKENLLRILRTEIAYESESRPPNPAAAAAARFDLFSVDDRPGEQWIRLVRKRRGGEEEVKIDATMFDGAAPAKRSGGAVEDGDARLHISLLVEVSKGEEGSGCVLQFVCSAWPDSVDVEKVFPSAAAARAHSALHRARFQCLFGMTFGIAAVGGILRALVKYRELDEEMQEAVRDYLEERGVNDELAAFLHDYMANKDRTELLRWLKNVESYVKKP
;
A
#
# COMPACT_ATOMS: atom_id res chain seq x y z
N MET A 1 26.03 -5.64 -6.50
CA MET A 1 24.70 -5.69 -7.13
C MET A 1 23.74 -4.91 -6.25
N ALA A 2 23.08 -3.88 -6.78
CA ALA A 2 22.14 -3.09 -5.99
C ALA A 2 20.89 -3.94 -5.76
N ARG A 3 20.72 -4.45 -4.55
CA ARG A 3 19.52 -5.19 -4.15
C ARG A 3 18.44 -4.16 -3.88
N PHE A 4 17.43 -4.07 -4.74
CA PHE A 4 16.18 -3.42 -4.36
C PHE A 4 15.48 -4.40 -3.41
N VAL A 5 15.79 -4.27 -2.11
CA VAL A 5 15.06 -4.97 -1.07
C VAL A 5 13.63 -4.41 -1.12
N SER A 6 12.70 -5.15 -1.74
CA SER A 6 11.28 -4.93 -1.50
C SER A 6 11.03 -5.08 0.00
N SER A 7 10.19 -4.21 0.55
CA SER A 7 9.99 -3.98 1.99
C SER A 7 11.11 -3.22 2.70
N SER A 8 11.44 -2.05 2.17
CA SER A 8 11.59 -0.84 2.98
C SER A 8 11.56 0.34 2.04
N ARG A 9 10.47 1.11 2.03
CA ARG A 9 10.49 2.49 1.53
C ARG A 9 11.44 3.27 2.43
N ARG A 10 12.75 3.13 2.22
CA ARG A 10 13.73 4.13 2.62
C ARG A 10 13.32 5.35 1.83
N LEU A 11 12.60 6.24 2.50
CA LEU A 11 12.45 7.64 2.12
C LEU A 11 13.83 8.12 1.67
N LEU A 12 14.04 8.18 0.36
CA LEU A 12 15.14 8.92 -0.22
C LEU A 12 14.85 10.38 0.11
N ARG A 13 15.26 10.79 1.30
CA ARG A 13 15.45 12.18 1.68
C ARG A 13 16.51 12.70 0.70
N LEU A 14 16.05 13.23 -0.43
CA LEU A 14 16.89 14.02 -1.32
C LEU A 14 17.45 15.14 -0.47
N LYS A 15 18.72 15.00 -0.05
CA LYS A 15 19.49 16.11 0.48
C LYS A 15 19.59 17.11 -0.66
N THR A 16 18.81 18.17 -0.57
CA THR A 16 18.96 19.37 -1.39
C THR A 16 20.37 19.90 -1.13
N LEU A 17 21.31 19.57 -2.02
CA LEU A 17 22.59 20.26 -2.05
C LEU A 17 22.31 21.67 -2.58
N THR A 18 22.35 22.63 -1.67
CA THR A 18 22.39 24.06 -1.99
C THR A 18 23.61 24.33 -2.87
N LEU A 19 23.35 24.52 -4.17
CA LEU A 19 24.34 24.98 -5.14
C LEU A 19 24.69 26.44 -4.84
N THR A 20 25.90 26.68 -4.36
CA THR A 20 26.51 28.02 -4.37
C THR A 20 26.87 28.39 -5.81
N PRO A 21 26.61 29.63 -6.25
CA PRO A 21 26.90 30.04 -7.62
C PRO A 21 28.42 30.15 -7.86
N PRO A 22 28.94 29.71 -9.02
CA PRO A 22 30.35 29.85 -9.36
C PRO A 22 30.69 31.31 -9.73
N PRO A 23 31.93 31.77 -9.48
CA PRO A 23 32.36 33.11 -9.85
C PRO A 23 32.49 33.30 -11.37
N PRO A 24 32.32 34.52 -11.90
CA PRO A 24 32.36 34.78 -13.34
C PRO A 24 33.79 34.62 -13.88
N ARG A 25 33.94 33.88 -15.00
CA ARG A 25 35.19 33.81 -15.77
C ARG A 25 35.10 34.63 -17.05
N PRO A 26 36.24 35.20 -17.51
CA PRO A 26 36.27 36.15 -18.61
C PRO A 26 36.02 35.48 -19.96
N SER A 27 35.37 36.24 -20.84
CA SER A 27 35.03 35.90 -22.21
C SER A 27 36.28 35.70 -23.07
N SER A 28 36.46 34.49 -23.58
CA SER A 28 37.33 34.22 -24.72
C SER A 28 36.56 33.43 -25.77
N SER A 29 36.36 34.08 -26.92
CA SER A 29 35.78 33.54 -28.13
C SER A 29 36.68 32.45 -28.71
N SER A 30 36.19 31.20 -28.73
CA SER A 30 36.74 30.12 -29.53
C SER A 30 35.61 29.27 -30.11
N SER A 31 35.16 29.69 -31.29
CA SER A 31 34.16 29.01 -32.11
C SER A 31 34.80 27.88 -32.91
N SER A 32 35.00 26.70 -32.29
CA SER A 32 35.29 25.45 -33.01
C SER A 32 35.24 24.15 -32.17
N SER A 33 34.67 24.15 -30.95
CA SER A 33 34.66 22.94 -30.07
C SER A 33 33.27 22.43 -29.64
N SER A 34 32.20 23.05 -30.14
CA SER A 34 30.82 22.73 -29.70
C SER A 34 30.38 21.32 -30.07
N SER A 35 30.74 20.83 -31.27
CA SER A 35 30.33 19.50 -31.76
C SER A 35 31.00 18.35 -31.00
N SER A 36 32.29 18.44 -30.70
CA SER A 36 33.01 17.39 -29.94
C SER A 36 32.54 17.32 -28.48
N ARG A 37 32.15 18.46 -27.89
CA ARG A 37 31.54 18.50 -26.55
C ARG A 37 30.12 17.91 -26.53
N SER A 38 29.32 18.11 -27.59
CA SER A 38 28.00 17.46 -27.74
C SER A 38 28.16 15.94 -27.87
N TYR A 39 29.06 15.49 -28.75
CA TYR A 39 29.32 14.07 -28.97
C TYR A 39 29.77 13.32 -27.70
N ILE A 40 30.71 13.90 -26.94
CA ILE A 40 31.18 13.29 -25.67
C ILE A 40 30.04 13.26 -24.63
N SER A 41 29.19 14.29 -24.59
CA SER A 41 28.01 14.34 -23.71
C SER A 41 26.98 13.28 -24.10
N GLU A 42 26.71 13.13 -25.40
CA GLU A 42 25.80 12.13 -25.96
C GLU A 42 26.31 10.71 -25.73
N MET A 43 27.60 10.45 -25.96
CA MET A 43 28.24 9.16 -25.65
C MET A 43 28.11 8.78 -24.18
N ARG A 44 28.33 9.75 -23.27
CA ARG A 44 28.15 9.53 -21.83
C ARG A 44 26.69 9.24 -21.49
N ARG A 45 25.75 10.02 -22.02
CA ARG A 45 24.30 9.80 -21.82
C ARG A 45 23.87 8.41 -22.30
N SER A 46 24.35 7.98 -23.47
CA SER A 46 24.09 6.64 -24.01
C SER A 46 24.66 5.55 -23.12
N ALA A 47 25.91 5.68 -22.67
CA ALA A 47 26.52 4.70 -21.76
C ALA A 47 25.76 4.60 -20.41
N PHE A 48 25.30 5.72 -19.86
CA PHE A 48 24.46 5.71 -18.65
C PHE A 48 23.10 5.05 -18.90
N LYS A 49 22.45 5.35 -20.03
CA LYS A 49 21.17 4.77 -20.45
C LYS A 49 21.28 3.25 -20.62
N GLU A 50 22.31 2.78 -21.30
CA GLU A 50 22.59 1.35 -21.51
C GLU A 50 22.88 0.62 -20.21
N ASN A 51 23.69 1.22 -19.32
CA ASN A 51 23.96 0.63 -18.01
C ASN A 51 22.69 0.49 -17.17
N LEU A 52 21.83 1.51 -17.16
CA LEU A 52 20.55 1.45 -16.45
C LEU A 52 19.63 0.38 -17.05
N LEU A 53 19.51 0.32 -18.37
CA LEU A 53 18.71 -0.71 -19.05
C LEU A 53 19.21 -2.12 -18.75
N ARG A 54 20.53 -2.32 -18.71
CA ARG A 54 21.13 -3.60 -18.32
C ARG A 54 20.71 -3.99 -16.91
N ILE A 55 20.83 -3.07 -15.94
CA ILE A 55 20.44 -3.34 -14.54
C ILE A 55 18.95 -3.69 -14.46
N LEU A 56 18.08 -2.89 -15.10
CA LEU A 56 16.64 -3.13 -15.08
C LEU A 56 16.27 -4.50 -15.67
N ARG A 57 16.89 -4.90 -16.78
CA ARG A 57 16.65 -6.21 -17.41
C ARG A 57 17.09 -7.36 -16.51
N THR A 58 18.23 -7.23 -15.85
CA THR A 58 18.70 -8.22 -14.89
C THR A 58 17.72 -8.37 -13.73
N GLU A 59 17.23 -7.26 -13.18
CA GLU A 59 16.26 -7.29 -12.08
C GLU A 59 14.92 -7.89 -12.51
N ILE A 60 14.40 -7.50 -13.68
CA ILE A 60 13.15 -8.05 -14.23
C ILE A 60 13.26 -9.57 -14.42
N ALA A 61 14.38 -10.05 -14.96
CA ALA A 61 14.61 -11.48 -15.15
C ALA A 61 14.61 -12.21 -13.80
N TYR A 62 15.39 -11.71 -12.83
CA TYR A 62 15.50 -12.28 -11.50
C TYR A 62 14.13 -12.36 -10.78
N GLU A 63 13.39 -11.26 -10.76
CA GLU A 63 12.05 -11.21 -10.13
C GLU A 63 11.00 -12.02 -10.91
N SER A 64 11.23 -12.33 -12.18
CA SER A 64 10.34 -13.22 -12.94
C SER A 64 10.61 -14.72 -12.69
N GLU A 65 11.87 -15.09 -12.49
CA GLU A 65 12.32 -16.49 -12.39
C GLU A 65 12.31 -17.04 -10.95
N SER A 66 12.47 -16.17 -9.95
CA SER A 66 12.63 -16.56 -8.53
C SER A 66 11.31 -16.98 -7.84
N ARG A 67 10.52 -17.87 -8.46
CA ARG A 67 9.19 -18.27 -7.95
C ARG A 67 9.20 -19.68 -7.33
N PRO A 68 8.76 -19.85 -6.06
CA PRO A 68 8.16 -21.09 -5.58
C PRO A 68 6.67 -21.19 -5.97
N PRO A 69 6.08 -22.39 -6.08
CA PRO A 69 4.74 -22.59 -6.63
C PRO A 69 3.64 -21.84 -5.85
N ASN A 70 3.03 -20.88 -6.56
CA ASN A 70 1.82 -20.10 -6.32
C ASN A 70 1.06 -20.23 -4.97
N PRO A 71 1.51 -19.59 -3.88
CA PRO A 71 0.73 -19.48 -2.64
C PRO A 71 -0.54 -18.62 -2.81
N ALA A 72 -0.54 -17.61 -3.68
CA ALA A 72 -1.70 -16.72 -3.86
C ALA A 72 -2.94 -17.40 -4.48
N ALA A 73 -2.76 -18.31 -5.44
CA ALA A 73 -3.89 -19.10 -5.96
C ALA A 73 -4.40 -20.11 -4.91
N ALA A 74 -3.50 -20.66 -4.09
CA ALA A 74 -3.89 -21.51 -2.97
C ALA A 74 -4.61 -20.71 -1.87
N ALA A 75 -4.15 -19.50 -1.56
CA ALA A 75 -4.78 -18.60 -0.60
C ALA A 75 -6.15 -18.11 -1.09
N ALA A 76 -6.27 -17.73 -2.37
CA ALA A 76 -7.54 -17.35 -2.99
C ALA A 76 -8.55 -18.50 -2.96
N ALA A 77 -8.10 -19.73 -3.24
CA ALA A 77 -8.96 -20.92 -3.15
C ALA A 77 -9.33 -21.31 -1.70
N ARG A 78 -8.62 -20.80 -0.70
CA ARG A 78 -8.90 -21.06 0.73
C ARG A 78 -9.91 -20.07 1.31
N PHE A 79 -10.12 -18.92 0.67
CA PHE A 79 -10.92 -17.83 1.20
C PHE A 79 -12.02 -17.38 0.21
N ASP A 80 -12.93 -18.29 -0.14
CA ASP A 80 -14.05 -18.04 -1.05
C ASP A 80 -15.20 -17.21 -0.45
N LEU A 81 -14.97 -16.56 0.70
CA LEU A 81 -15.97 -15.74 1.39
C LEU A 81 -16.18 -14.37 0.73
N PHE A 82 -15.16 -13.85 0.03
CA PHE A 82 -15.17 -12.51 -0.56
C PHE A 82 -14.78 -12.53 -2.03
N SER A 83 -15.39 -11.63 -2.80
CA SER A 83 -14.91 -11.29 -4.14
C SER A 83 -13.82 -10.23 -4.04
N VAL A 84 -12.66 -10.47 -4.63
CA VAL A 84 -11.51 -9.55 -4.63
C VAL A 84 -11.50 -8.71 -5.91
N ASP A 85 -11.51 -7.39 -5.77
CA ASP A 85 -11.27 -6.40 -6.82
C ASP A 85 -9.88 -5.80 -6.63
N ASP A 86 -8.95 -6.22 -7.48
CA ASP A 86 -7.55 -5.81 -7.49
C ASP A 86 -7.25 -5.04 -8.77
N ARG A 87 -6.88 -3.76 -8.61
CA ARG A 87 -6.60 -2.85 -9.72
C ARG A 87 -5.08 -2.62 -9.86
N PRO A 88 -4.52 -2.87 -11.05
CA PRO A 88 -3.12 -2.58 -11.34
C PRO A 88 -2.71 -1.14 -11.02
N GLY A 89 -1.59 -0.97 -10.31
CA GLY A 89 -1.07 0.35 -9.95
C GLY A 89 -1.67 0.95 -8.68
N GLU A 90 -2.74 0.35 -8.13
CA GLU A 90 -3.25 0.73 -6.83
C GLU A 90 -2.52 0.00 -5.71
N GLN A 91 -2.32 0.70 -4.59
CA GLN A 91 -1.63 0.18 -3.41
C GLN A 91 -2.61 -0.38 -2.37
N TRP A 92 -3.74 -0.89 -2.84
CA TRP A 92 -4.80 -1.47 -2.03
C TRP A 92 -5.64 -2.42 -2.89
N ILE A 93 -6.44 -3.27 -2.25
CA ILE A 93 -7.47 -4.10 -2.89
C ILE A 93 -8.80 -3.92 -2.17
N ARG A 94 -9.88 -4.27 -2.85
CA ARG A 94 -11.22 -4.30 -2.26
C ARG A 94 -11.74 -5.72 -2.18
N LEU A 95 -12.20 -6.12 -1.02
CA LEU A 95 -12.95 -7.35 -0.83
C LEU A 95 -14.42 -7.01 -0.61
N VAL A 96 -15.32 -7.68 -1.31
CA VAL A 96 -16.77 -7.48 -1.17
C VAL A 96 -17.45 -8.81 -0.93
N ARG A 97 -18.32 -8.85 0.09
CA ARG A 97 -19.20 -9.97 0.38
C ARG A 97 -20.62 -9.47 0.53
N LYS A 98 -21.55 -10.08 -0.20
CA LYS A 98 -22.99 -9.86 -0.07
C LYS A 98 -23.60 -11.09 0.57
N ARG A 99 -24.34 -10.92 1.67
CA ARG A 99 -25.07 -12.03 2.29
C ARG A 99 -26.23 -12.45 1.40
N ARG A 100 -26.55 -13.74 1.41
CA ARG A 100 -27.70 -14.29 0.67
C ARG A 100 -28.97 -13.59 1.16
N GLY A 101 -29.71 -12.96 0.26
CA GLY A 101 -30.90 -12.15 0.58
C GLY A 101 -30.70 -10.63 0.50
N GLY A 102 -29.47 -10.13 0.31
CA GLY A 102 -29.21 -8.69 0.15
C GLY A 102 -29.36 -7.86 1.44
N GLU A 103 -29.58 -8.53 2.58
CA GLU A 103 -29.79 -7.93 3.89
C GLU A 103 -28.53 -7.22 4.41
N GLU A 104 -27.35 -7.67 3.99
CA GLU A 104 -26.07 -7.16 4.47
C GLU A 104 -24.97 -7.24 3.40
N GLU A 105 -24.21 -6.16 3.26
CA GLU A 105 -23.02 -6.06 2.41
C GLU A 105 -21.83 -5.61 3.25
N VAL A 106 -20.75 -6.40 3.21
CA VAL A 106 -19.47 -6.14 3.85
C VAL A 106 -18.45 -5.77 2.77
N LYS A 107 -17.81 -4.61 2.92
CA LYS A 107 -16.70 -4.17 2.06
C LYS A 107 -15.46 -3.99 2.91
N ILE A 108 -14.33 -4.45 2.41
CA ILE A 108 -13.04 -4.34 3.11
C ILE A 108 -12.06 -3.74 2.11
N ASP A 109 -11.60 -2.53 2.40
CA ASP A 109 -10.47 -1.94 1.69
C ASP A 109 -9.20 -2.29 2.48
N ALA A 110 -8.27 -3.02 1.86
CA ALA A 110 -7.00 -3.43 2.48
C ALA A 110 -5.82 -2.78 1.76
N THR A 111 -4.93 -2.10 2.48
CA THR A 111 -3.68 -1.54 1.92
C THR A 111 -2.68 -2.64 1.56
N MET A 112 -1.66 -2.30 0.77
CA MET A 112 -0.40 -3.03 0.83
C MET A 112 0.31 -2.76 2.17
N PHE A 113 1.37 -3.51 2.48
CA PHE A 113 2.15 -3.32 3.70
C PHE A 113 2.53 -1.85 3.93
N ASP A 114 2.07 -1.29 5.04
CA ASP A 114 2.20 0.13 5.38
C ASP A 114 2.87 0.39 6.74
N GLY A 115 3.13 -0.67 7.50
CA GLY A 115 3.87 -0.62 8.75
C GLY A 115 4.64 -1.91 9.02
N ALA A 116 5.50 -1.87 10.04
CA ALA A 116 6.22 -3.03 10.53
C ALA A 116 6.43 -2.89 12.05
N ALA A 117 6.26 -3.99 12.76
CA ALA A 117 6.55 -4.11 14.18
C ALA A 117 7.57 -5.23 14.41
N PRO A 118 8.38 -5.16 15.48
CA PRO A 118 9.21 -6.30 15.86
C PRO A 118 8.33 -7.54 16.13
N ALA A 119 8.84 -8.73 15.81
CA ALA A 119 8.18 -9.97 16.18
C ALA A 119 7.86 -9.99 17.68
N LYS A 120 6.69 -10.54 18.06
CA LYS A 120 6.35 -10.76 19.47
C LYS A 120 7.42 -11.70 20.05
N ARG A 121 8.24 -11.21 20.98
CA ARG A 121 9.26 -12.03 21.67
C ARG A 121 8.56 -13.06 22.55
N SER A 122 8.39 -14.29 22.07
CA SER A 122 8.19 -15.44 22.95
C SER A 122 9.54 -15.72 23.61
N GLY A 123 9.60 -15.71 24.95
CA GLY A 123 10.86 -15.80 25.69
C GLY A 123 11.69 -17.05 25.33
N GLY A 124 12.82 -16.83 24.66
CA GLY A 124 13.85 -17.85 24.41
C GLY A 124 14.49 -17.73 23.03
N ALA A 125 15.81 -17.51 23.02
CA ALA A 125 16.74 -17.46 21.88
C ALA A 125 16.69 -16.23 20.94
N VAL A 126 17.89 -15.79 20.56
CA VAL A 126 18.15 -14.70 19.62
C VAL A 126 17.87 -15.22 18.21
N GLU A 127 16.60 -15.27 17.84
CA GLU A 127 16.23 -15.21 16.44
C GLU A 127 16.05 -13.74 16.10
N ASP A 128 16.73 -13.29 15.04
CA ASP A 128 16.50 -12.03 14.34
C ASP A 128 15.06 -12.08 13.82
N GLY A 129 14.11 -11.85 14.72
CA GLY A 129 12.70 -12.12 14.50
C GLY A 129 12.21 -11.23 13.38
N ASP A 130 11.84 -11.87 12.26
CA ASP A 130 11.40 -11.18 11.06
C ASP A 130 10.30 -10.18 11.41
N ALA A 131 10.39 -8.97 10.86
CA ALA A 131 9.48 -7.90 11.22
C ALA A 131 8.05 -8.31 10.84
N ARG A 132 7.10 -8.22 11.79
CA ARG A 132 5.68 -8.44 11.50
C ARG A 132 5.19 -7.25 10.70
N LEU A 133 4.86 -7.49 9.44
CA LEU A 133 4.30 -6.47 8.55
C LEU A 133 2.88 -6.13 8.99
N HIS A 134 2.46 -4.90 8.73
CA HIS A 134 1.14 -4.39 9.06
C HIS A 134 0.38 -4.04 7.78
N ILE A 135 -0.90 -4.38 7.76
CA ILE A 135 -1.85 -4.02 6.72
C ILE A 135 -3.00 -3.26 7.38
N SER A 136 -3.28 -2.04 6.94
CA SER A 136 -4.48 -1.31 7.35
C SER A 136 -5.71 -1.79 6.60
N LEU A 137 -6.78 -2.05 7.36
CA LEU A 137 -8.08 -2.42 6.86
C LEU A 137 -9.10 -1.32 7.18
N LEU A 138 -9.98 -1.06 6.22
CA LEU A 138 -11.18 -0.28 6.43
C LEU A 138 -12.38 -1.14 6.06
N VAL A 139 -13.07 -1.60 7.10
CA VAL A 139 -14.24 -2.46 7.00
C VAL A 139 -15.48 -1.58 7.03
N GLU A 140 -16.34 -1.75 6.04
CA GLU A 140 -17.62 -1.09 5.92
C GLU A 140 -18.72 -2.15 5.93
N VAL A 141 -19.60 -2.09 6.92
CA VAL A 141 -20.76 -2.97 7.02
C VAL A 141 -22.02 -2.14 6.80
N SER A 142 -22.76 -2.50 5.76
CA SER A 142 -24.02 -1.85 5.42
C SER A 142 -25.16 -2.87 5.48
N LYS A 143 -26.24 -2.47 6.15
CA LYS A 143 -27.51 -3.21 6.13
C LYS A 143 -28.35 -2.73 4.94
N GLY A 144 -29.13 -3.64 4.34
CA GLY A 144 -29.97 -3.39 3.17
C GLY A 144 -31.06 -2.34 3.39
N GLU A 145 -32.00 -2.21 2.44
CA GLU A 145 -33.00 -1.11 2.39
C GLU A 145 -33.92 -0.98 3.60
N GLU A 146 -34.07 -2.00 4.45
CA GLU A 146 -34.81 -1.95 5.72
C GLU A 146 -34.00 -1.38 6.90
N GLY A 147 -32.68 -1.21 6.74
CA GLY A 147 -31.83 -0.53 7.72
C GLY A 147 -31.94 1.00 7.59
N SER A 148 -31.70 1.71 8.68
CA SER A 148 -31.75 3.19 8.84
C SER A 148 -30.82 4.01 7.90
N GLY A 149 -30.35 3.44 6.79
CA GLY A 149 -29.29 4.00 5.96
C GLY A 149 -27.98 4.15 6.75
N CYS A 150 -27.85 3.55 7.92
CA CYS A 150 -26.62 3.63 8.70
C CYS A 150 -25.63 2.56 8.19
N VAL A 151 -24.40 3.00 8.00
CA VAL A 151 -23.26 2.17 7.61
C VAL A 151 -22.27 2.21 8.77
N LEU A 152 -21.82 1.06 9.25
CA LEU A 152 -20.84 0.98 10.31
C LEU A 152 -19.46 0.81 9.69
N GLN A 153 -18.51 1.65 10.11
CA GLN A 153 -17.13 1.62 9.62
C GLN A 153 -16.18 1.28 10.76
N PHE A 154 -15.20 0.44 10.44
CA PHE A 154 -14.17 -0.01 11.35
C PHE A 154 -12.80 0.20 10.71
N VAL A 155 -11.87 0.71 11.51
CA VAL A 155 -10.45 0.72 11.15
C VAL A 155 -9.79 -0.43 11.89
N CYS A 156 -9.15 -1.34 11.16
CA CYS A 156 -8.48 -2.49 11.74
C CYS A 156 -7.02 -2.57 11.26
N SER A 157 -6.20 -3.20 12.08
CA SER A 157 -4.79 -3.50 11.84
C SER A 157 -4.64 -5.00 11.67
N ALA A 158 -4.31 -5.43 10.46
CA ALA A 158 -4.06 -6.83 10.15
C ALA A 158 -2.56 -7.14 10.22
N TRP A 159 -2.20 -7.94 11.21
CA TRP A 159 -0.90 -8.59 11.38
C TRP A 159 -0.96 -10.01 10.78
N PRO A 160 0.18 -10.70 10.62
CA PRO A 160 0.19 -12.04 10.00
C PRO A 160 -0.68 -13.08 10.72
N ASP A 161 -0.84 -12.90 12.03
CA ASP A 161 -1.48 -13.82 12.96
C ASP A 161 -2.72 -13.24 13.66
N SER A 162 -3.02 -11.95 13.49
CA SER A 162 -4.14 -11.32 14.20
C SER A 162 -4.74 -10.11 13.50
N VAL A 163 -6.03 -9.86 13.71
CA VAL A 163 -6.68 -8.59 13.34
C VAL A 163 -7.08 -7.80 14.59
N ASP A 164 -6.54 -6.60 14.74
CA ASP A 164 -6.86 -5.70 15.86
C ASP A 164 -7.80 -4.58 15.41
N VAL A 165 -8.86 -4.28 16.16
CA VAL A 165 -9.74 -3.14 15.89
C VAL A 165 -9.16 -1.88 16.52
N GLU A 166 -8.97 -0.82 15.72
CA GLU A 166 -8.47 0.46 16.21
C GLU A 166 -9.59 1.46 16.51
N LYS A 167 -10.58 1.56 15.61
CA LYS A 167 -11.62 2.60 15.65
C LYS A 167 -12.93 2.06 15.11
N VAL A 168 -14.03 2.57 15.67
CA VAL A 168 -15.39 2.26 15.23
C VAL A 168 -16.17 3.56 15.08
N PHE A 169 -16.89 3.73 13.97
CA PHE A 169 -17.72 4.91 13.77
C PHE A 169 -18.89 4.67 12.81
N PRO A 170 -20.09 5.21 13.11
CA PRO A 170 -21.22 5.17 12.20
C PRO A 170 -21.11 6.26 11.12
N SER A 171 -21.59 5.95 9.92
CA SER A 171 -21.71 6.86 8.79
C SER A 171 -23.11 6.77 8.17
N ALA A 172 -23.61 7.87 7.64
CA ALA A 172 -24.89 7.90 6.94
C ALA A 172 -24.71 7.46 5.48
N ALA A 173 -25.61 6.61 4.99
CA ALA A 173 -25.65 6.07 3.63
C ALA A 173 -25.71 7.17 2.57
N ALA A 174 -26.35 8.30 2.86
CA ALA A 174 -26.40 9.45 1.96
C ALA A 174 -25.01 10.06 1.69
N ALA A 175 -24.00 9.75 2.52
CA ALA A 175 -22.61 10.12 2.27
C ALA A 175 -21.91 9.23 1.22
N ARG A 176 -22.61 8.26 0.60
CA ARG A 176 -22.10 7.35 -0.45
C ARG A 176 -21.52 8.05 -1.69
N ALA A 177 -21.70 9.36 -1.84
CA ALA A 177 -20.96 10.19 -2.81
C ALA A 177 -19.44 10.31 -2.51
N HIS A 178 -18.94 9.68 -1.44
CA HIS A 178 -17.55 9.74 -0.99
C HIS A 178 -16.64 8.60 -1.52
N SER A 179 -16.97 7.89 -2.59
CA SER A 179 -16.04 6.87 -3.16
C SER A 179 -14.67 7.44 -3.56
N ALA A 180 -14.58 8.74 -3.85
CA ALA A 180 -13.33 9.46 -4.11
C ALA A 180 -12.68 10.04 -2.84
N LEU A 181 -13.46 10.56 -1.90
CA LEU A 181 -12.95 11.12 -0.64
C LEU A 181 -12.54 10.04 0.36
N HIS A 182 -13.11 8.84 0.29
CA HIS A 182 -12.67 7.66 1.03
C HIS A 182 -11.31 7.17 0.52
N ARG A 183 -11.07 7.19 -0.80
CA ARG A 183 -9.73 6.95 -1.37
C ARG A 183 -8.71 7.98 -0.90
N ALA A 184 -9.09 9.27 -0.91
CA ALA A 184 -8.22 10.33 -0.40
C ALA A 184 -8.00 10.22 1.12
N ARG A 185 -9.02 9.84 1.89
CA ARG A 185 -8.93 9.64 3.35
C ARG A 185 -8.15 8.39 3.72
N PHE A 186 -8.30 7.27 3.03
CA PHE A 186 -7.52 6.06 3.26
C PHE A 186 -6.03 6.31 2.95
N GLN A 187 -5.75 7.04 1.87
CA GLN A 187 -4.40 7.49 1.55
C GLN A 187 -3.84 8.52 2.56
N CYS A 188 -4.68 9.40 3.10
CA CYS A 188 -4.26 10.48 4.01
C CYS A 188 -4.29 10.11 5.50
N LEU A 189 -5.07 9.10 5.90
CA LEU A 189 -5.10 8.53 7.25
C LEU A 189 -3.83 7.72 7.53
N PHE A 190 -3.26 7.10 6.49
CA PHE A 190 -2.12 6.18 6.61
C PHE A 190 -0.83 6.67 5.90
N GLY A 191 -0.86 7.82 5.20
CA GLY A 191 0.31 8.45 4.57
C GLY A 191 0.44 9.95 4.93
N MET A 192 1.59 10.35 5.50
CA MET A 192 1.88 11.72 5.94
C MET A 192 1.78 12.80 4.83
N THR A 193 1.23 13.95 5.25
CA THR A 193 1.27 15.31 4.65
C THR A 193 0.58 15.53 3.31
N PHE A 194 -0.59 16.15 3.32
CA PHE A 194 -0.83 17.41 2.62
C PHE A 194 -1.94 18.17 3.36
N GLY A 195 -1.67 19.44 3.70
CA GLY A 195 -2.65 20.32 4.33
C GLY A 195 -3.84 20.50 3.42
N ILE A 196 -4.95 19.84 3.74
CA ILE A 196 -6.27 20.27 3.30
C ILE A 196 -6.94 20.77 4.57
N ALA A 197 -7.09 22.08 4.63
CA ALA A 197 -7.92 22.77 5.59
C ALA A 197 -9.21 21.98 5.76
N ALA A 198 -9.52 21.65 7.01
CA ALA A 198 -10.82 21.15 7.40
C ALA A 198 -11.88 22.08 6.82
N VAL A 199 -12.57 21.61 5.78
CA VAL A 199 -13.90 22.15 5.48
C VAL A 199 -14.71 21.79 6.71
N GLY A 200 -15.06 22.83 7.48
CA GLY A 200 -15.66 22.70 8.79
C GLY A 200 -16.87 21.77 8.78
N GLY A 201 -16.97 20.95 9.83
CA GLY A 201 -18.27 20.40 10.25
C GLY A 201 -18.40 18.90 10.45
N ILE A 202 -17.37 18.07 10.32
CA ILE A 202 -17.52 16.62 10.59
C ILE A 202 -16.35 16.07 11.38
N LEU A 203 -16.19 16.53 12.63
CA LEU A 203 -15.59 15.72 13.67
C LEU A 203 -16.68 14.76 14.17
N ARG A 204 -17.14 13.85 13.29
CA ARG A 204 -17.98 12.73 13.76
C ARG A 204 -17.12 11.95 14.74
N ALA A 205 -17.64 11.74 15.94
CA ALA A 205 -16.97 11.07 17.05
C ALA A 205 -16.27 9.79 16.54
N LEU A 206 -14.95 9.87 16.39
CA LEU A 206 -14.10 8.71 16.15
C LEU A 206 -13.86 8.10 17.52
N VAL A 207 -14.72 7.16 17.92
CA VAL A 207 -14.54 6.42 19.16
C VAL A 207 -13.33 5.50 18.95
N LYS A 208 -12.30 5.69 19.78
CA LYS A 208 -11.17 4.77 19.78
C LYS A 208 -11.63 3.48 20.43
N TYR A 209 -11.29 2.35 19.83
CA TYR A 209 -11.71 1.05 20.34
C TYR A 209 -11.24 0.81 21.79
N ARG A 210 -10.04 1.30 22.15
CA ARG A 210 -9.48 1.21 23.51
C ARG A 210 -10.24 2.00 24.58
N GLU A 211 -11.11 2.93 24.19
CA GLU A 211 -11.93 3.72 25.11
C GLU A 211 -13.28 3.03 25.41
N LEU A 212 -13.62 1.96 24.69
CA LEU A 212 -14.77 1.11 24.96
C LEU A 212 -14.49 0.21 26.17
N ASP A 213 -15.53 -0.16 26.90
CA ASP A 213 -15.45 -1.19 27.94
C ASP A 213 -15.16 -2.58 27.34
N GLU A 214 -14.69 -3.51 28.17
CA GLU A 214 -14.24 -4.84 27.73
C GLU A 214 -15.37 -5.67 27.11
N GLU A 215 -16.60 -5.58 27.63
CA GLU A 215 -17.77 -6.30 27.11
C GLU A 215 -18.12 -5.80 25.70
N MET A 216 -18.12 -4.48 25.49
CA MET A 216 -18.35 -3.88 24.18
C MET A 216 -17.21 -4.18 23.18
N GLN A 217 -15.96 -4.23 23.64
CA GLN A 217 -14.82 -4.61 22.82
C GLN A 217 -15.00 -6.05 22.30
N GLU A 218 -15.27 -7.00 23.19
CA GLU A 218 -15.53 -8.40 22.83
C GLU A 218 -16.70 -8.53 21.85
N ALA A 219 -17.83 -7.87 22.12
CA ALA A 219 -18.98 -7.89 21.22
C ALA A 219 -18.68 -7.33 19.82
N VAL A 220 -17.84 -6.30 19.71
CA VAL A 220 -17.40 -5.74 18.42
C VAL A 220 -16.50 -6.70 17.66
N ARG A 221 -15.58 -7.39 18.35
CA ARG A 221 -14.73 -8.41 17.74
C ARG A 221 -15.58 -9.56 17.21
N ASP A 222 -16.47 -10.11 18.02
CA ASP A 222 -17.34 -11.22 17.64
C ASP A 222 -18.23 -10.84 16.44
N TYR A 223 -18.75 -9.61 16.42
CA TYR A 223 -19.52 -9.07 15.30
C TYR A 223 -18.72 -9.06 13.98
N LEU A 224 -17.43 -8.75 14.02
CA LEU A 224 -16.55 -8.74 12.85
C LEU A 224 -16.15 -10.15 12.41
N GLU A 225 -15.89 -11.04 13.36
CA GLU A 225 -15.55 -12.45 13.10
C GLU A 225 -16.69 -13.18 12.38
N GLU A 226 -17.94 -13.00 12.83
CA GLU A 226 -19.12 -13.55 12.14
C GLU A 226 -19.23 -13.13 10.66
N ARG A 227 -18.66 -11.96 10.32
CA ARG A 227 -18.64 -11.40 8.96
C ARG A 227 -17.46 -11.87 8.13
N GLY A 228 -16.53 -12.61 8.74
CA GLY A 228 -15.30 -13.10 8.10
C GLY A 228 -14.15 -12.11 8.18
N VAL A 229 -14.20 -11.14 9.09
CA VAL A 229 -13.05 -10.30 9.45
C VAL A 229 -12.40 -10.93 10.68
N ASN A 230 -11.45 -11.83 10.45
CA ASN A 230 -10.81 -12.66 11.46
C ASN A 230 -9.33 -12.90 11.14
N ASP A 231 -8.65 -13.71 11.94
CA ASP A 231 -7.22 -14.00 11.78
C ASP A 231 -6.91 -14.76 10.48
N GLU A 232 -7.85 -15.56 9.97
CA GLU A 232 -7.73 -16.23 8.67
C GLU A 232 -7.72 -15.22 7.51
N LEU A 233 -8.55 -14.16 7.59
CA LEU A 233 -8.50 -13.05 6.64
C LEU A 233 -7.13 -12.35 6.72
N ALA A 234 -6.59 -12.15 7.92
CA ALA A 234 -5.26 -11.56 8.09
C ALA A 234 -4.19 -12.38 7.35
N ALA A 235 -4.14 -13.69 7.60
CA ALA A 235 -3.20 -14.59 6.94
C ALA A 235 -3.38 -14.57 5.41
N PHE A 236 -4.62 -14.63 4.92
CA PHE A 236 -4.94 -14.51 3.50
C PHE A 236 -4.41 -13.20 2.90
N LEU A 237 -4.66 -12.07 3.56
CA LEU A 237 -4.24 -10.75 3.07
C LEU A 237 -2.72 -10.62 3.04
N HIS A 238 -2.01 -11.20 4.00
CA HIS A 238 -0.54 -11.21 4.01
C HIS A 238 0.02 -11.96 2.79
N ASP A 239 -0.50 -13.16 2.51
CA ASP A 239 -0.10 -13.93 1.32
C ASP A 239 -0.47 -13.21 0.02
N TYR A 240 -1.67 -12.62 -0.03
CA TYR A 240 -2.16 -11.90 -1.20
C TYR A 240 -1.30 -10.65 -1.48
N MET A 241 -1.04 -9.84 -0.45
CA MET A 241 -0.29 -8.59 -0.58
C MET A 241 1.19 -8.83 -0.90
N ALA A 242 1.80 -9.91 -0.39
CA ALA A 242 3.15 -10.30 -0.79
C ALA A 242 3.23 -10.59 -2.30
N ASN A 243 2.23 -11.27 -2.85
CA ASN A 243 2.16 -11.50 -4.29
C ASN A 243 1.86 -10.20 -5.07
N LYS A 244 0.93 -9.37 -4.59
CA LYS A 244 0.61 -8.08 -5.22
C LYS A 244 1.84 -7.17 -5.27
N ASP A 245 2.55 -6.99 -4.17
CA ASP A 245 3.77 -6.15 -4.08
C ASP A 245 4.79 -6.54 -5.15
N ARG A 246 5.07 -7.84 -5.30
CA ARG A 246 5.96 -8.34 -6.34
C ARG A 246 5.45 -8.04 -7.76
N THR A 247 4.17 -8.28 -8.03
CA THR A 247 3.60 -8.01 -9.36
C THR A 247 3.61 -6.51 -9.70
N GLU A 248 3.36 -5.64 -8.72
CA GLU A 248 3.46 -4.19 -8.85
C GLU A 248 4.92 -3.77 -9.09
N LEU A 249 5.89 -4.35 -8.38
CA LEU A 249 7.32 -4.11 -8.59
C LEU A 249 7.74 -4.49 -10.02
N LEU A 250 7.37 -5.68 -10.49
CA LEU A 250 7.66 -6.11 -11.86
C LEU A 250 7.02 -5.20 -12.90
N ARG A 251 5.77 -4.77 -12.69
CA ARG A 251 5.09 -3.80 -13.56
C ARG A 251 5.83 -2.48 -13.57
N TRP A 252 6.23 -1.98 -12.41
CA TRP A 252 6.98 -0.75 -12.26
C TRP A 252 8.33 -0.83 -12.98
N LEU A 253 9.11 -1.89 -12.75
CA LEU A 253 10.40 -2.10 -13.43
C LEU A 253 10.26 -2.11 -14.95
N LYS A 254 9.25 -2.80 -15.49
CA LYS A 254 8.95 -2.81 -16.93
C LYS A 254 8.56 -1.43 -17.45
N ASN A 255 7.77 -0.68 -16.69
CA ASN A 255 7.39 0.69 -17.04
C ASN A 255 8.61 1.61 -17.08
N VAL A 256 9.50 1.53 -16.08
CA VAL A 256 10.76 2.30 -16.05
C VAL A 256 11.65 1.90 -17.22
N GLU A 257 11.80 0.60 -17.51
CA GLU A 257 12.57 0.13 -18.67
C GLU A 257 12.00 0.72 -19.97
N SER A 258 10.67 0.71 -20.15
CA SER A 258 10.01 1.28 -21.33
C SER A 258 10.23 2.78 -21.45
N TYR A 259 10.20 3.51 -20.33
CA TYR A 259 10.43 4.95 -20.29
C TYR A 259 11.87 5.28 -20.64
N VAL A 260 12.84 4.56 -20.06
CA VAL A 260 14.26 4.74 -20.35
C VAL A 260 14.58 4.34 -21.79
N LYS A 261 13.90 3.36 -22.39
CA LYS A 261 14.11 3.01 -23.80
C LYS A 261 13.72 4.12 -24.78
N LYS A 262 12.76 4.99 -24.43
CA LYS A 262 12.31 6.05 -25.33
C LYS A 262 13.50 6.93 -25.76
N PRO A 263 13.57 7.31 -27.05
CA PRO A 263 14.67 8.10 -27.59
C PRO A 263 14.80 9.45 -26.89
#